data_AF-A0A2G9UGF9-F1
#
_entry.id   AF-A0A2G9UGF9-F1
#
_cell.length_a   1.000
_cell.length_b   1.000
_cell.length_c   1.000
_cell.angle_alpha   90.00
_cell.angle_beta   90.00
_cell.angle_gamma   90.00
#
_symmetry.space_group_name_H-M   'P 1'
#
loop_
_entity.id
_entity.type
_entity.pdbx_description
1 polymer ?
#
loop_
_entity_poly.entity_id
_entity_poly.type
_entity_poly.pdbx_seq_one_letter_code
_entity_poly.pdbx_strand_id
1 'polypeptide(L)'
;TLKKSAWDPSEDLEEALRLRLDKADVNIATYDISIEEEAKIVKNFEKLRQRVYDWGLMEAQPWYYVGKAVTTLGFMFFAFYLQYCQWYFTSALSLAVSWQQFGWLTHECAHHQLTKNRKLNNLIAVLFGNLAQGFSADWWKDKHNTHHAATNMIDHDGDIDLMPLVALIPGDLSRFKLPVQKFILKVMVVGSDLCDEIVPPRSPVGDCQLARVVLR
;
A
#
# COMPACT_ATOMS: atom_id res chain seq x y z
N THR A 1 14.13 1.22 -31.72
CA THR A 1 13.19 0.09 -31.92
C THR A 1 12.28 0.04 -30.73
N LEU A 2 11.04 0.50 -30.90
CA LEU A 2 10.03 0.53 -29.83
C LEU A 2 9.74 -0.91 -29.39
N LYS A 3 9.89 -1.21 -28.10
CA LYS A 3 9.45 -2.48 -27.53
C LYS A 3 7.97 -2.65 -27.88
N LYS A 4 7.60 -3.83 -28.39
CA LYS A 4 6.21 -4.20 -28.70
C LYS A 4 5.27 -3.76 -27.57
N SER A 5 4.12 -3.20 -27.92
CA SER A 5 3.06 -2.90 -26.95
C SER A 5 2.69 -4.16 -26.19
N ALA A 6 2.40 -4.05 -24.90
CA ALA A 6 1.93 -5.13 -24.03
C ALA A 6 0.56 -5.75 -24.44
N TRP A 7 0.07 -5.38 -25.61
CA TRP A 7 -1.17 -5.78 -26.24
C TRP A 7 -0.85 -6.16 -27.69
N ASP A 8 -0.19 -7.30 -27.87
CA ASP A 8 -0.05 -7.96 -29.17
C ASP A 8 -1.15 -9.06 -29.21
N PRO A 9 -2.25 -8.86 -29.96
CA PRO A 9 -3.38 -9.78 -29.99
C PRO A 9 -3.07 -11.11 -30.70
N SER A 10 -1.84 -11.31 -31.18
CA SER A 10 -1.38 -12.55 -31.83
C SER A 10 -0.79 -13.58 -30.87
N GLU A 11 -0.46 -13.20 -29.64
CA GLU A 11 -0.20 -14.18 -28.59
C GLU A 11 -1.53 -14.68 -28.05
N ASP A 12 -1.68 -16.00 -28.01
CA ASP A 12 -2.86 -16.66 -27.45
C ASP A 12 -2.97 -16.24 -25.97
N LEU A 13 -3.84 -15.26 -25.73
CA LEU A 13 -4.02 -14.61 -24.43
C LEU A 13 -4.27 -15.66 -23.35
N GLU A 14 -4.92 -16.77 -23.70
CA GLU A 14 -5.16 -17.90 -22.81
C GLU A 14 -3.87 -18.63 -22.40
N GLU A 15 -2.92 -18.79 -23.31
CA GLU A 15 -1.64 -19.46 -23.01
C GLU A 15 -0.71 -18.55 -22.20
N ALA A 16 -0.68 -17.24 -22.52
CA ALA A 16 0.03 -16.24 -21.73
C ALA A 16 -0.57 -16.08 -20.31
N LEU A 17 -1.89 -16.17 -20.16
CA LEU A 17 -2.57 -16.16 -18.87
C LEU A 17 -2.32 -17.45 -18.08
N ARG A 18 -2.35 -18.62 -18.74
CA ARG A 18 -2.03 -19.92 -18.12
C ARG A 18 -0.61 -19.97 -17.57
N LEU A 19 0.36 -19.39 -18.27
CA LEU A 19 1.75 -19.32 -17.82
C LEU A 19 1.97 -18.36 -16.64
N ARG A 20 1.05 -17.40 -16.41
CA ARG A 20 1.05 -16.50 -15.24
C ARG A 20 0.24 -17.02 -14.06
N LEU A 21 -0.56 -18.06 -14.27
CA LEU A 21 -1.41 -18.69 -13.24
C LEU A 21 -0.64 -19.81 -12.53
N ASP A 22 0.50 -19.51 -11.90
CA ASP A 22 0.89 -20.32 -10.74
C ASP A 22 -0.13 -20.01 -9.64
N LYS A 23 -0.71 -21.04 -9.01
CA LYS A 23 -1.66 -20.89 -7.90
C LYS A 23 -1.04 -20.16 -6.70
N ALA A 24 0.29 -20.02 -6.65
CA ALA A 24 1.02 -19.21 -5.68
C ALA A 24 1.09 -17.71 -6.01
N ASP A 25 0.79 -17.29 -7.25
CA ASP A 25 0.99 -15.92 -7.74
C ASP A 25 -0.30 -15.07 -7.81
N VAL A 26 -1.45 -15.67 -7.52
CA VAL A 26 -2.74 -15.00 -7.66
C VAL A 26 -3.14 -14.30 -6.37
N ASN A 27 -2.76 -13.02 -6.23
CA ASN A 27 -3.38 -12.13 -5.23
C ASN A 27 -4.62 -11.38 -5.78
N ILE A 28 -5.01 -11.67 -7.02
CA ILE A 28 -6.27 -11.19 -7.59
C ILE A 28 -7.31 -12.26 -7.31
N ALA A 29 -8.17 -12.05 -6.31
CA ALA A 29 -9.23 -12.99 -5.99
C ALA A 29 -10.01 -13.38 -7.27
N THR A 30 -10.09 -14.67 -7.55
CA THR A 30 -10.94 -15.19 -8.62
C THR A 30 -12.38 -15.11 -8.14
N TYR A 31 -13.17 -14.21 -8.71
CA TYR A 31 -14.58 -14.05 -8.38
C TYR A 31 -15.42 -14.87 -9.36
N ASP A 32 -16.13 -15.87 -8.85
CA ASP A 32 -17.18 -16.58 -9.59
C ASP A 32 -18.51 -15.82 -9.38
N ILE A 33 -18.63 -14.65 -10.03
CA ILE A 33 -19.83 -13.80 -9.97
C ILE A 33 -20.57 -13.86 -11.31
N SER A 34 -21.90 -13.93 -11.25
CA SER A 34 -22.72 -13.88 -12.47
C SER A 34 -22.67 -12.49 -13.12
N ILE A 35 -22.85 -12.42 -14.44
CA ILE A 35 -22.92 -11.15 -15.19
C ILE A 35 -24.01 -10.23 -14.62
N GLU A 36 -25.13 -10.80 -14.15
CA GLU A 36 -26.22 -10.04 -13.54
C GLU A 36 -25.82 -9.42 -12.19
N GLU A 37 -25.06 -10.17 -11.38
CA GLU A 37 -24.54 -9.69 -10.10
C GLU A 37 -23.45 -8.63 -10.29
N GLU A 38 -22.53 -8.84 -11.23
CA GLU A 38 -21.53 -7.85 -11.62
C GLU A 38 -22.19 -6.53 -12.06
N ALA A 39 -23.19 -6.60 -12.94
CA ALA A 39 -23.94 -5.42 -13.40
C ALA A 39 -24.63 -4.69 -12.24
N LYS A 40 -25.16 -5.42 -11.27
CA LYS A 40 -25.75 -4.86 -10.04
C LYS A 40 -24.69 -4.15 -9.18
N ILE A 41 -23.51 -4.74 -9.00
CA ILE A 41 -22.39 -4.16 -8.25
C ILE A 41 -21.95 -2.85 -8.91
N VAL A 42 -21.70 -2.85 -10.23
CA VAL A 42 -21.32 -1.65 -11.00
C VAL A 42 -22.37 -0.54 -10.83
N LYS A 43 -23.66 -0.86 -10.94
CA LYS A 43 -24.74 0.11 -10.74
C LYS A 43 -24.77 0.68 -9.32
N ASN A 44 -24.45 -0.12 -8.32
CA ASN A 44 -24.35 0.35 -6.93
C ASN A 44 -23.15 1.29 -6.72
N PHE A 45 -21.99 0.98 -7.31
CA PHE A 45 -20.84 1.87 -7.30
C PHE A 45 -21.12 3.19 -8.00
N GLU A 46 -21.85 3.19 -9.12
CA GLU A 46 -22.24 4.41 -9.81
C GLU A 46 -23.12 5.30 -8.92
N LYS A 47 -24.13 4.71 -8.27
CA LYS A 47 -24.98 5.42 -7.31
C LYS A 47 -24.19 5.96 -6.12
N LEU A 48 -23.23 5.20 -5.61
CA LEU A 48 -22.35 5.65 -4.54
C LEU A 48 -21.51 6.85 -5.00
N ARG A 49 -20.89 6.75 -6.17
CA ARG A 49 -20.10 7.82 -6.78
C ARG A 49 -20.92 9.09 -6.94
N GLN A 50 -22.15 8.98 -7.47
CA GLN A 50 -23.04 10.14 -7.60
C GLN A 50 -23.33 10.79 -6.24
N ARG A 51 -23.64 10.00 -5.20
CA ARG A 51 -23.84 10.54 -3.83
C ARG A 51 -22.62 11.26 -3.30
N VAL A 52 -21.40 10.75 -3.54
CA VAL A 52 -20.14 11.38 -3.13
C VAL A 52 -19.97 12.74 -3.81
N TYR A 53 -20.33 12.87 -5.08
CA TYR A 53 -20.36 14.16 -5.79
C TYR A 53 -21.45 15.09 -5.24
N ASP A 54 -22.67 14.59 -5.05
CA ASP A 54 -23.81 15.37 -4.55
C ASP A 54 -23.56 15.93 -3.14
N TRP A 55 -22.82 15.17 -2.31
CA TRP A 55 -22.37 15.62 -0.99
C TRP A 55 -21.19 16.60 -1.02
N GLY A 56 -20.64 16.91 -2.19
CA GLY A 56 -19.51 17.82 -2.35
C GLY A 56 -18.19 17.28 -1.81
N LEU A 57 -18.08 15.96 -1.55
CA LEU A 57 -16.87 15.34 -0.98
C LEU A 57 -15.69 15.32 -1.95
N MET A 58 -15.92 15.61 -3.23
CA MET A 58 -14.88 15.75 -4.25
C MET A 58 -14.34 17.18 -4.37
N GLU A 59 -14.90 18.14 -3.62
CA GLU A 59 -14.43 19.53 -3.63
C GLU A 59 -13.25 19.73 -2.67
N ALA A 60 -12.22 20.41 -3.16
CA ALA A 60 -11.03 20.72 -2.37
C ALA A 60 -11.39 21.55 -1.12
N GLN A 61 -10.72 21.26 0.01
CA GLN A 61 -10.92 21.95 1.30
C GLN A 61 -9.64 22.65 1.77
N PRO A 62 -9.19 23.77 1.13
CA PRO A 62 -7.90 24.38 1.42
C PRO A 62 -7.72 24.77 2.89
N TRP A 63 -8.77 25.26 3.55
CA TRP A 63 -8.68 25.73 4.93
C TRP A 63 -8.45 24.62 5.95
N TYR A 64 -9.02 23.43 5.71
CA TYR A 64 -8.72 22.25 6.50
C TYR A 64 -7.23 21.94 6.48
N TYR A 65 -6.63 21.97 5.28
CA TYR A 65 -5.22 21.68 5.12
C TYR A 65 -4.30 22.82 5.58
N VAL A 66 -4.72 24.08 5.51
CA VAL A 66 -4.01 25.19 6.16
C VAL A 66 -3.96 24.93 7.67
N GLY A 67 -5.08 24.54 8.28
CA GLY A 67 -5.13 24.12 9.68
C GLY A 67 -4.17 22.97 9.97
N LYS A 68 -4.21 21.91 9.15
CA LYS A 68 -3.30 20.75 9.28
C LYS A 68 -1.82 21.15 9.14
N ALA A 69 -1.47 22.04 8.22
CA ALA A 69 -0.11 22.54 8.07
C ALA A 69 0.34 23.37 9.28
N VAL A 70 -0.53 24.28 9.77
CA VAL A 70 -0.25 25.10 10.95
C VAL A 70 -0.06 24.25 12.20
N THR A 71 -0.93 23.26 12.45
CA THR A 71 -0.79 22.38 13.61
C THR A 71 0.46 21.52 13.51
N THR A 72 0.78 20.99 12.33
CA THR A 72 2.01 20.21 12.09
C THR A 72 3.27 21.02 12.37
N LEU A 73 3.34 22.25 11.83
CA LEU A 73 4.43 23.18 12.11
C LEU A 73 4.46 23.58 13.60
N GLY A 74 3.30 23.75 14.22
CA GLY A 74 3.17 24.02 15.65
C GLY A 74 3.83 22.93 16.50
N PHE A 75 3.57 21.66 16.22
CA PHE A 75 4.24 20.54 16.90
C PHE A 75 5.76 20.53 16.69
N MET A 76 6.23 20.91 15.50
CA MET A 76 7.67 21.03 15.19
C MET A 76 8.34 22.11 16.04
N PHE A 77 7.79 23.33 16.02
CA PHE A 77 8.35 24.44 16.79
C PHE A 77 8.22 24.22 18.30
N PHE A 78 7.13 23.59 18.74
CA PHE A 78 6.97 23.19 20.14
C PHE A 78 8.02 22.16 20.55
N ALA A 79 8.35 21.19 19.69
CA ALA A 79 9.45 20.27 19.92
C ALA A 79 10.79 21.01 20.08
N PHE A 80 11.09 21.97 19.20
CA PHE A 80 12.31 22.77 19.30
C PHE A 80 12.38 23.60 20.59
N TYR A 81 11.24 24.14 21.04
CA TYR A 81 11.14 24.82 22.33
C TYR A 81 11.40 23.86 23.50
N LEU A 82 10.76 22.68 23.52
CA LEU A 82 10.99 21.66 24.53
C LEU A 82 12.46 21.19 24.56
N GLN A 83 13.07 21.04 23.38
CA GLN A 83 14.49 20.73 23.24
C GLN A 83 15.37 21.78 23.90
N TYR A 84 15.07 23.06 23.66
CA TYR A 84 15.77 24.19 24.29
C TYR A 84 15.62 24.18 25.82
N CYS A 85 14.44 23.84 26.33
CA CYS A 85 14.18 23.66 27.76
C CYS A 85 14.78 22.36 28.35
N GLN A 86 15.52 21.58 27.57
CA GLN A 86 16.12 20.29 27.95
C GLN A 86 15.10 19.18 28.26
N TRP A 87 13.87 19.29 27.77
CA TRP A 87 12.84 18.27 27.87
C TRP A 87 12.94 17.31 26.68
N TYR A 88 14.05 16.58 26.62
CA TYR A 88 14.46 15.82 25.43
C TYR A 88 13.45 14.75 25.00
N PHE A 89 12.88 14.01 25.97
CA PHE A 89 11.96 12.92 25.64
C PHE A 89 10.64 13.43 25.05
N THR A 90 10.02 14.44 25.68
CA THR A 90 8.76 15.01 25.18
C THR A 90 8.97 15.83 23.90
N SER A 91 10.12 16.48 23.75
CA SER A 91 10.58 17.08 22.50
C SER A 91 10.59 16.05 21.37
N ALA A 92 11.24 14.89 21.58
CA ALA A 92 11.31 13.83 20.58
C ALA A 92 9.91 13.30 20.19
N LEU A 93 9.01 13.12 21.17
CA LEU A 93 7.63 12.69 20.88
C LEU A 93 6.86 13.74 20.05
N SER A 94 6.96 15.02 20.41
CA SER A 94 6.33 16.10 19.65
C SER A 94 6.87 16.19 18.22
N LEU A 95 8.18 16.04 18.07
CA LEU A 95 8.82 16.04 16.75
C LEU A 95 8.39 14.83 15.92
N ALA A 96 8.28 13.64 16.52
CA ALA A 96 7.84 12.43 15.84
C ALA A 96 6.41 12.59 15.27
N VAL A 97 5.49 13.17 16.06
CA VAL A 97 4.14 13.50 15.58
C VAL A 97 4.18 14.46 14.40
N SER A 98 4.96 15.54 14.52
CA SER A 98 5.10 16.52 13.43
C SER A 98 5.67 15.88 12.15
N TRP A 99 6.73 15.09 12.27
CA TRP A 99 7.39 14.42 11.14
C TRP A 99 6.43 13.47 10.42
N GLN A 100 5.66 12.68 11.18
CA GLN A 100 4.64 11.79 10.62
C GLN A 100 3.53 12.57 9.90
N GLN A 101 3.12 13.73 10.42
CA GLN A 101 2.10 14.56 9.78
C GLN A 101 2.60 15.26 8.51
N PHE A 102 3.88 15.62 8.41
CA PHE A 102 4.46 16.06 7.13
C PHE A 102 4.35 14.96 6.06
N GLY A 103 4.46 13.69 6.47
CA GLY A 103 4.26 12.50 5.61
C GLY A 103 2.92 12.56 4.89
N TRP A 104 1.85 12.67 5.68
CA TRP A 104 0.49 12.84 5.18
C TRP A 104 0.33 14.11 4.35
N LEU A 105 0.72 15.28 4.87
CA LEU A 105 0.61 16.53 4.07
C LEU A 105 1.26 16.40 2.68
N THR A 106 2.38 15.70 2.59
CA THR A 106 3.04 15.39 1.31
C THR A 106 2.21 14.44 0.44
N HIS A 107 1.71 13.33 1.02
CA HIS A 107 0.82 12.35 0.37
C HIS A 107 -0.42 13.02 -0.24
N GLU A 108 -1.17 13.78 0.55
CA GLU A 108 -2.39 14.44 0.09
C GLU A 108 -2.11 15.49 -1.02
N CYS A 109 -0.97 16.19 -0.94
CA CYS A 109 -0.53 17.10 -1.99
C CYS A 109 -0.12 16.37 -3.27
N ALA A 110 0.58 15.24 -3.14
CA ALA A 110 1.00 14.40 -4.25
C ALA A 110 -0.20 13.79 -5.00
N HIS A 111 -1.29 13.49 -4.28
CA HIS A 111 -2.60 13.10 -4.84
C HIS A 111 -3.46 14.27 -5.32
N HIS A 112 -2.98 15.50 -5.17
CA HIS A 112 -3.67 16.72 -5.57
C HIS A 112 -5.01 16.98 -4.87
N GLN A 113 -5.15 16.55 -3.62
CA GLN A 113 -6.37 16.75 -2.83
C GLN A 113 -6.48 18.17 -2.24
N LEU A 114 -5.34 18.84 -2.04
CA LEU A 114 -5.25 20.14 -1.39
C LEU A 114 -5.95 21.26 -2.18
N THR A 115 -5.60 21.42 -3.45
CA THR A 115 -6.16 22.44 -4.35
C THR A 115 -6.40 21.88 -5.75
N LYS A 116 -7.19 22.57 -6.58
CA LYS A 116 -7.33 22.24 -8.01
C LYS A 116 -6.07 22.55 -8.83
N ASN A 117 -5.10 23.29 -8.28
CA ASN A 117 -3.86 23.67 -8.97
C ASN A 117 -2.75 22.63 -8.71
N ARG A 118 -2.52 21.77 -9.70
CA ARG A 118 -1.50 20.70 -9.63
C ARG A 118 -0.08 21.22 -9.40
N LYS A 119 0.29 22.37 -9.98
CA LYS A 119 1.64 22.96 -9.80
C LYS A 119 1.86 23.40 -8.36
N LEU A 120 0.86 24.03 -7.76
CA LEU A 120 0.89 24.43 -6.36
C LEU A 120 1.01 23.22 -5.44
N ASN A 121 0.20 22.18 -5.69
CA ASN A 121 0.26 20.95 -4.90
C ASN A 121 1.64 20.26 -5.00
N ASN A 122 2.23 20.19 -6.21
CA ASN A 122 3.58 19.63 -6.37
C ASN A 122 4.63 20.45 -5.62
N LEU A 123 4.55 21.78 -5.68
CA LEU A 123 5.48 22.65 -4.93
C LEU A 123 5.39 22.38 -3.42
N ILE A 124 4.17 22.29 -2.88
CA ILE A 124 3.95 22.03 -1.46
C ILE A 124 4.44 20.62 -1.07
N ALA A 125 4.24 19.62 -1.94
CA ALA A 125 4.78 18.28 -1.73
C ALA A 125 6.32 18.27 -1.68
N VAL A 126 7.00 19.07 -2.50
CA VAL A 126 8.46 19.24 -2.43
C VAL A 126 8.88 19.92 -1.12
N LEU A 127 8.13 20.93 -0.65
CA LEU A 127 8.43 21.61 0.62
C LEU A 127 8.30 20.65 1.83
N PHE A 128 7.21 19.90 1.94
CA PHE A 128 7.01 19.01 3.10
C PHE A 128 7.70 17.65 2.97
N GLY A 129 7.84 17.11 1.75
CA GLY A 129 8.50 15.84 1.49
C GLY A 129 10.02 16.00 1.46
N ASN A 130 10.51 16.81 0.53
CA ASN A 130 11.96 16.93 0.30
C ASN A 130 12.64 17.73 1.40
N LEU A 131 12.14 18.92 1.73
CA LEU A 131 12.81 19.80 2.69
C LEU A 131 12.55 19.38 4.14
N ALA A 132 11.29 19.17 4.53
CA ALA A 132 10.96 18.88 5.92
C ALA A 132 11.23 17.43 6.35
N GLN A 133 10.97 16.44 5.47
CA GLN A 133 11.20 15.02 5.81
C GLN A 133 12.45 14.40 5.19
N GLY A 134 13.03 15.01 4.15
CA GLY A 134 14.26 14.53 3.52
C GLY A 134 14.07 13.44 2.47
N PHE A 135 12.86 13.18 1.97
CA PHE A 135 12.63 12.21 0.88
C PHE A 135 12.22 12.88 -0.43
N SER A 136 12.52 12.26 -1.57
CA SER A 136 12.08 12.78 -2.88
C SER A 136 10.60 12.54 -3.09
N ALA A 137 9.80 13.61 -3.15
CA ALA A 137 8.38 13.55 -3.46
C ALA A 137 8.11 12.87 -4.82
N ASP A 138 8.99 13.01 -5.80
CA ASP A 138 8.85 12.36 -7.11
C ASP A 138 9.10 10.86 -7.04
N TRP A 139 10.14 10.42 -6.33
CA TRP A 139 10.38 9.00 -6.07
C TRP A 139 9.19 8.37 -5.33
N TRP A 140 8.70 9.07 -4.32
CA TRP A 140 7.54 8.61 -3.56
C TRP A 140 6.30 8.50 -4.45
N LYS A 141 6.03 9.49 -5.31
CA LYS A 141 4.92 9.45 -6.28
C LYS A 141 5.05 8.30 -7.26
N ASP A 142 6.24 8.06 -7.79
CA ASP A 142 6.49 6.98 -8.75
C ASP A 142 6.19 5.61 -8.13
N LYS A 143 6.77 5.35 -6.95
CA LYS A 143 6.51 4.13 -6.18
C LYS A 143 5.03 3.99 -5.81
N HIS A 144 4.44 5.06 -5.25
CA HIS A 144 3.06 5.02 -4.74
C HIS A 144 2.02 4.90 -5.87
N ASN A 145 2.25 5.52 -7.03
CA ASN A 145 1.39 5.34 -8.19
C ASN A 145 1.47 3.92 -8.75
N THR A 146 2.66 3.30 -8.70
CA THR A 146 2.84 1.89 -9.07
C THR A 146 2.03 0.99 -8.13
N HIS A 147 2.10 1.23 -6.82
CA HIS A 147 1.27 0.56 -5.83
C HIS A 147 -0.23 0.71 -6.13
N HIS A 148 -0.73 1.92 -6.42
CA HIS A 148 -2.16 2.12 -6.75
C HIS A 148 -2.59 1.46 -8.07
N ALA A 149 -1.69 1.38 -9.05
CA ALA A 149 -1.98 0.76 -10.33
C ALA A 149 -2.02 -0.77 -10.25
N ALA A 150 -1.27 -1.35 -9.31
CA ALA A 150 -1.05 -2.79 -9.19
C ALA A 150 -1.09 -3.28 -7.74
N THR A 151 -2.03 -2.76 -6.94
CA THR A 151 -2.06 -2.99 -5.49
C THR A 151 -2.04 -4.46 -5.12
N ASN A 152 -1.12 -4.84 -4.24
CA ASN A 152 -0.91 -6.20 -3.77
C ASN A 152 -0.62 -7.22 -4.88
N MET A 153 -0.26 -6.80 -6.09
CA MET A 153 0.17 -7.73 -7.14
C MET A 153 1.63 -8.10 -6.96
N ILE A 154 1.91 -9.40 -6.91
CA ILE A 154 3.26 -9.95 -6.80
C ILE A 154 4.11 -9.46 -7.99
N ASP A 155 5.39 -9.16 -7.73
CA ASP A 155 6.38 -8.60 -8.66
C ASP A 155 6.09 -7.21 -9.25
N HIS A 156 4.90 -6.65 -9.00
CA HIS A 156 4.50 -5.33 -9.48
C HIS A 156 4.42 -4.31 -8.35
N ASP A 157 3.90 -4.71 -7.20
CA ASP A 157 3.78 -3.87 -6.02
C ASP A 157 4.98 -4.05 -5.09
N GLY A 158 5.92 -3.11 -5.15
CA GLY A 158 7.07 -3.12 -4.24
C GLY A 158 6.70 -2.89 -2.77
N ASP A 159 5.46 -2.51 -2.43
CA ASP A 159 5.04 -2.35 -1.03
C ASP A 159 4.81 -3.68 -0.30
N ILE A 160 4.60 -4.78 -1.04
CA ILE A 160 4.48 -6.12 -0.44
C ILE A 160 5.80 -6.89 -0.34
N ASP A 161 6.87 -6.41 -1.00
CA ASP A 161 8.21 -6.99 -0.90
C ASP A 161 8.98 -6.40 0.31
N LEU A 162 8.68 -6.93 1.50
CA LEU A 162 9.32 -6.54 2.76
C LEU A 162 10.44 -7.50 3.18
N MET A 163 10.96 -8.30 2.25
CA MET A 163 12.04 -9.22 2.52
C MET A 163 13.35 -8.51 2.89
N PRO A 164 14.14 -9.07 3.83
CA PRO A 164 13.94 -10.33 4.57
C PRO A 164 13.33 -10.13 5.97
N LEU A 165 12.54 -9.06 6.19
CA LEU A 165 12.05 -8.69 7.53
C LEU A 165 10.66 -9.26 7.82
N VAL A 166 9.72 -9.15 6.88
CA VAL A 166 8.32 -9.54 7.05
C VAL A 166 7.81 -10.28 5.82
N ALA A 167 7.29 -11.49 6.00
CA ALA A 167 6.60 -12.23 4.94
C ALA A 167 5.15 -11.75 4.83
N LEU A 168 4.75 -11.31 3.63
CA LEU A 168 3.36 -10.93 3.33
C LEU A 168 2.67 -11.93 2.41
N ILE A 169 3.44 -12.74 1.67
CA ILE A 169 2.93 -13.83 0.85
C ILE A 169 3.51 -15.20 1.28
N PRO A 170 2.78 -16.31 1.07
CA PRO A 170 3.28 -17.66 1.40
C PRO A 170 4.65 -17.98 0.81
N GLY A 171 4.93 -17.51 -0.41
CA GLY A 171 6.19 -17.73 -1.11
C GLY A 171 7.41 -17.15 -0.36
N ASP A 172 7.23 -16.08 0.40
CA ASP A 172 8.31 -15.41 1.14
C ASP A 172 8.89 -16.29 2.26
N LEU A 173 8.07 -17.17 2.85
CA LEU A 173 8.49 -18.06 3.94
C LEU A 173 9.68 -18.94 3.54
N SER A 174 9.75 -19.32 2.26
CA SER A 174 10.85 -20.11 1.70
C SER A 174 12.20 -19.37 1.70
N ARG A 175 12.17 -18.03 1.76
CA ARG A 175 13.35 -17.15 1.69
C ARG A 175 14.03 -16.94 3.06
N PHE A 176 13.35 -17.24 4.17
CA PHE A 176 13.91 -17.15 5.52
C PHE A 176 14.77 -18.37 5.86
N LYS A 177 16.08 -18.26 5.59
CA LYS A 177 17.02 -19.37 5.75
C LYS A 177 17.67 -19.43 7.13
N LEU A 178 17.83 -18.28 7.80
CA LEU A 178 18.58 -18.21 9.06
C LEU A 178 17.77 -18.74 10.25
N PRO A 179 18.40 -19.37 11.26
CA PRO A 179 17.69 -19.85 12.46
C PRO A 179 16.95 -18.74 13.21
N VAL A 180 17.54 -17.54 13.31
CA VAL A 180 16.90 -16.38 13.94
C VAL A 180 15.68 -15.89 13.16
N GLN A 181 15.76 -15.92 11.83
CA GLN A 181 14.67 -15.57 10.93
C GLN A 181 13.49 -16.54 11.08
N LYS A 182 13.78 -17.85 11.12
CA LYS A 182 12.78 -18.89 11.36
C LYS A 182 12.16 -18.81 12.76
N PHE A 183 12.96 -18.44 13.76
CA PHE A 183 12.47 -18.20 15.12
C PHE A 183 11.53 -16.98 15.18
N ILE A 184 11.91 -15.88 14.52
CA ILE A 184 11.10 -14.67 14.42
C ILE A 184 9.77 -14.97 13.69
N LEU A 185 9.79 -15.74 12.60
CA LEU A 185 8.57 -16.16 11.90
C LEU A 185 7.61 -16.94 12.81
N LYS A 186 8.11 -17.85 13.66
CA LYS A 186 7.28 -18.58 14.63
C LYS A 186 6.58 -17.67 15.64
N VAL A 187 7.12 -16.48 15.89
CA VAL A 187 6.56 -15.51 16.85
C VAL A 187 5.65 -14.50 16.15
N MET A 188 5.93 -14.12 14.89
CA MET A 188 5.18 -13.08 14.16
C MET A 188 4.02 -13.62 13.29
N VAL A 189 4.03 -14.88 12.88
CA VAL A 189 2.89 -15.48 12.16
C VAL A 189 1.78 -15.78 13.16
N VAL A 190 0.78 -14.90 13.23
CA VAL A 190 -0.47 -15.15 13.95
C VAL A 190 -1.26 -16.18 13.13
N GLY A 191 -1.16 -17.44 13.55
CA GLY A 191 -1.78 -18.58 12.88
C GLY A 191 -0.78 -19.73 12.80
N SER A 192 -0.60 -20.45 13.91
CA SER A 192 0.22 -21.67 14.00
C SER A 192 -0.12 -22.70 12.92
N ASP A 193 -1.32 -22.62 12.34
CA ASP A 193 -1.89 -23.66 11.50
C ASP A 193 -1.48 -23.52 10.01
N LEU A 194 -0.95 -22.36 9.58
CA LEU A 194 -0.53 -22.14 8.18
C LEU A 194 0.87 -22.68 7.86
N CYS A 195 1.76 -22.71 8.86
CA CYS A 195 3.15 -23.15 8.68
C CYS A 195 3.25 -24.65 8.34
N ASP A 196 2.36 -25.46 8.91
CA ASP A 196 2.37 -26.92 8.72
C ASP A 196 1.69 -27.33 7.39
N GLU A 197 0.84 -26.49 6.81
CA GLU A 197 0.20 -26.71 5.50
C GLU A 197 1.09 -26.30 4.32
N ILE A 198 1.90 -25.23 4.46
CA ILE A 198 2.69 -24.65 3.36
C ILE A 198 4.05 -25.32 3.20
N VAL A 199 4.59 -25.95 4.24
CA VAL A 199 5.84 -26.72 4.18
C VAL A 199 5.53 -28.20 4.45
N PRO A 200 5.00 -28.95 3.46
CA PRO A 200 4.74 -30.36 3.67
C PRO A 200 6.06 -31.09 3.92
N PRO A 201 6.11 -32.05 4.86
CA PRO A 201 7.25 -32.94 4.99
C PRO A 201 7.45 -33.70 3.68
N ARG A 202 8.71 -33.89 3.27
CA ARG A 202 9.07 -34.64 2.07
C ARG A 202 8.63 -36.11 2.17
N SER A 203 7.39 -36.45 1.82
CA SER A 203 6.98 -37.79 1.39
C SER A 203 5.57 -37.76 0.75
N PRO A 204 5.29 -38.62 -0.24
CA PRO A 204 4.04 -38.58 -0.97
C PRO A 204 2.94 -39.36 -0.23
N VAL A 205 1.69 -38.96 -0.48
CA VAL A 205 0.43 -39.74 -0.45
C VAL A 205 -0.64 -39.05 0.42
N GLY A 206 -1.75 -38.69 -0.25
CA GLY A 206 -3.09 -38.69 0.35
C GLY A 206 -3.72 -37.33 0.61
N ASP A 207 -4.66 -36.96 -0.26
CA ASP A 207 -5.84 -36.11 -0.01
C ASP A 207 -5.66 -34.76 0.74
N CYS A 208 -5.37 -33.69 -0.01
CA CYS A 208 -5.66 -32.32 0.43
C CYS A 208 -7.14 -31.98 0.18
N GLN A 209 -7.98 -32.08 1.21
CA GLN A 209 -9.27 -31.40 1.22
C GLN A 209 -9.03 -29.88 1.35
N LEU A 210 -9.64 -29.11 0.45
CA LEU A 210 -9.64 -27.64 0.48
C LEU A 210 -10.13 -27.11 1.84
N ALA A 211 -9.24 -26.49 2.61
CA ALA A 211 -9.61 -25.69 3.76
C ALA A 211 -10.06 -24.29 3.30
N ARG A 212 -11.34 -23.98 3.56
CA ARG A 212 -11.93 -22.64 3.43
C ARG A 212 -11.25 -21.68 4.39
N VAL A 213 -10.54 -20.68 3.88
CA VAL A 213 -10.15 -19.50 4.67
C VAL A 213 -11.37 -18.59 4.79
N VAL A 214 -12.03 -18.66 5.95
CA VAL A 214 -13.02 -17.66 6.38
C VAL A 214 -12.25 -16.47 6.92
N LEU A 215 -12.16 -15.40 6.14
CA LEU A 215 -11.86 -14.06 6.66
C LEU A 215 -13.12 -13.58 7.39
N ARG A 216 -13.01 -13.35 8.70
CA ARG A 216 -13.94 -12.51 9.48
C ARG A 216 -13.31 -11.16 9.72
#